data_AF-A0A3B0SRH5-F1
#
_entry.id   AF-A0A3B0SRH5-F1
#
_cell.length_a   1.000
_cell.length_b   1.000
_cell.length_c   1.000
_cell.angle_alpha   90.00
_cell.angle_beta   90.00
_cell.angle_gamma   90.00
#
_symmetry.space_group_name_H-M   'P 1'
#
loop_
_entity.id
_entity.type
_entity.pdbx_description
1 polymer ?
#
loop_
_entity_poly.entity_id
_entity_poly.type
_entity_poly.pdbx_seq_one_letter_code
_entity_poly.pdbx_strand_id
1 'polypeptide(L)' 'MDFGEVVGQRRMVRSYLDVPLPPGSLERIVAAALSAPSAGFAQGQSLVVITDASQRSR' A
#
# COMPACT_ATOMS: atom_id res chain seq x y z
N MET A 1 2.27 20.18 -1.13
CA MET A 1 2.30 19.36 -2.36
C MET A 1 0.87 18.99 -2.67
N ASP A 2 0.40 19.30 -3.87
CA ASP A 2 -0.94 18.91 -4.33
C ASP A 2 -0.98 17.41 -4.69
N PHE A 3 -2.15 16.77 -4.63
CA PHE A 3 -2.27 15.35 -4.96
C PHE A 3 -1.80 15.04 -6.39
N GLY A 4 -2.11 15.92 -7.35
CA GLY A 4 -1.65 15.76 -8.73
C GLY A 4 -0.12 15.79 -8.84
N GLU A 5 0.53 16.64 -8.05
CA GLU A 5 1.99 16.72 -7.99
C GLU A 5 2.61 15.45 -7.42
N VAL A 6 2.05 14.88 -6.34
CA VAL A 6 2.50 13.60 -5.75
C VAL A 6 2.43 12.48 -6.77
N VAL A 7 1.31 12.36 -7.48
CA VAL A 7 1.10 11.31 -8.49
C VAL A 7 2.07 11.47 -9.65
N GLY A 8 2.29 12.70 -10.12
CA GLY A 8 3.22 13.00 -11.21
C GLY A 8 4.69 12.70 -10.88
N GLN A 9 5.08 12.77 -9.61
CA GLN A 9 6.45 12.47 -9.16
C GLN A 9 6.70 10.97 -8.91
N ARG A 10 5.68 10.10 -9.02
CA ARG A 10 5.80 8.66 -8.73
C ARG A 10 6.87 7.99 -9.61
N ARG A 11 7.79 7.27 -8.97
CA ARG A 11 8.77 6.38 -9.61
C ARG A 11 8.71 4.98 -9.01
N MET A 12 9.13 3.97 -9.78
CA MET A 12 9.33 2.62 -9.23
C MET A 12 10.58 2.58 -8.36
N VAL A 13 10.43 2.18 -7.09
CA VAL A 13 11.53 1.97 -6.15
C VAL A 13 11.82 0.48 -6.03
N ARG A 14 13.10 0.09 -6.09
CA ARG A 14 13.55 -1.31 -5.97
C ARG A 14 14.69 -1.50 -4.97
N SER A 15 15.16 -0.43 -4.35
CA SER A 15 16.16 -0.46 -3.28
C SER A 15 15.52 0.17 -2.05
N TYR A 16 15.45 -0.61 -0.97
CA TYR A 16 14.79 -0.23 0.28
C TYR A 16 15.78 -0.33 1.44
N LEU A 17 15.57 0.51 2.45
CA LEU A 17 16.29 0.40 3.72
C LEU A 17 15.68 -0.70 4.58
N ASP A 18 16.49 -1.33 5.44
CA ASP A 18 16.02 -2.27 6.47
C ASP A 18 15.49 -1.54 7.71
N VAL A 19 14.69 -0.50 7.48
CA VAL A 19 14.09 0.34 8.52
C VAL A 19 12.60 0.01 8.61
N PRO A 20 12.06 -0.30 9.81
CA PRO A 20 10.63 -0.54 9.98
C PRO A 20 9.78 0.66 9.55
N LEU A 21 8.60 0.37 9.01
CA LEU A 21 7.61 1.40 8.74
C LEU A 21 7.10 2.04 10.04
N PRO A 22 6.78 3.34 10.05
CA PRO A 22 6.11 3.95 11.18
C PRO A 22 4.79 3.23 11.53
N PRO A 23 4.42 3.13 12.82
CA PRO A 23 3.16 2.51 13.24
C PRO A 23 1.95 3.09 12.49
N GLY A 24 0.98 2.25 12.13
CA GLY A 24 -0.23 2.70 11.44
C GLY A 24 -0.07 2.94 9.94
N SER A 25 1.14 2.77 9.37
CA SER A 25 1.36 3.05 7.94
C SER A 25 0.66 2.04 7.04
N LEU A 26 0.71 0.75 7.38
CA LEU A 26 0.08 -0.31 6.58
C LEU A 26 -1.44 -0.19 6.63
N GLU A 27 -1.99 0.11 7.79
CA GLU A 27 -3.41 0.31 8.04
C GLU A 27 -3.96 1.47 7.21
N ARG A 28 -3.25 2.61 7.16
CA ARG A 28 -3.64 3.76 6.32
C ARG A 28 -3.62 3.43 4.83
N ILE A 29 -2.62 2.66 4.37
CA ILE A 29 -2.51 2.24 2.97
C ILE A 29 -3.67 1.31 2.60
N VAL A 30 -3.95 0.31 3.45
CA VAL A 30 -5.08 -0.62 3.24
C VAL A 30 -6.41 0.13 3.25
N ALA A 31 -6.63 1.04 4.21
CA ALA A 31 -7.84 1.85 4.27
C ALA A 31 -8.06 2.68 2.99
N ALA A 32 -7.00 3.29 2.46
CA ALA A 32 -7.08 4.02 1.19
C ALA A 32 -7.45 3.10 0.02
N ALA A 33 -6.88 1.89 -0.04
CA ALA A 33 -7.20 0.91 -1.09
C ALA A 33 -8.65 0.40 -1.00
N LEU A 34 -9.15 0.17 0.22
CA LEU A 34 -10.53 -0.28 0.46
C LEU A 34 -11.57 0.83 0.22
N SER A 35 -11.16 2.10 0.29
CA SER A 35 -12.04 3.24 0.03
C SER A 35 -12.26 3.50 -1.47
N ALA A 36 -11.56 2.78 -2.36
CA ALA A 36 -11.71 2.94 -3.79
C ALA A 36 -13.10 2.49 -4.26
N PRO A 37 -13.72 3.19 -5.24
CA PRO A 37 -14.97 2.74 -5.83
C PRO A 37 -14.78 1.36 -6.48
N SER A 38 -15.81 0.52 -6.36
CA SER A 38 -15.84 -0.80 -6.99
C SER A 38 -17.08 -0.96 -7.86
N ALA A 39 -16.96 -1.73 -8.95
CA ALA A 39 -18.06 -1.98 -9.87
C ALA A 39 -19.24 -2.62 -9.13
N GLY A 40 -20.41 -1.99 -9.19
CA GLY A 40 -21.61 -2.48 -8.50
C GLY A 40 -21.48 -2.62 -6.99
N PHE A 41 -20.55 -1.91 -6.34
CA PHE A 41 -20.22 -2.05 -4.91
C PHE A 41 -19.77 -3.47 -4.50
N ALA A 42 -19.29 -4.26 -5.46
CA ALA A 42 -18.95 -5.67 -5.26
C ALA A 42 -17.74 -5.89 -4.33
N GLN A 43 -16.86 -4.90 -4.16
CA GLN A 43 -15.65 -5.01 -3.33
C GLN A 43 -14.84 -6.29 -3.64
N GLY A 44 -14.74 -6.64 -4.92
CA GLY A 44 -14.17 -7.92 -5.40
C GLY A 44 -12.65 -8.06 -5.28
N GLN A 45 -12.04 -7.40 -4.30
CA GLN A 45 -10.61 -7.42 -4.03
C GLN A 45 -10.35 -7.87 -2.59
N SER A 46 -9.30 -8.67 -2.39
CA SER A 46 -8.78 -9.05 -1.07
C SER A 46 -7.35 -8.57 -0.94
N LEU A 47 -7.01 -7.95 0.19
CA LEU A 47 -5.67 -7.44 0.49
C LEU A 47 -5.04 -8.29 1.59
N VAL A 48 -3.83 -8.81 1.35
CA VAL A 48 -3.06 -9.58 2.34
C VAL A 48 -1.80 -8.81 2.67
N VAL A 49 -1.59 -8.50 3.95
CA VAL A 49 -0.40 -7.80 4.43
C VAL A 49 0.58 -8.82 5.00
N ILE A 50 1.77 -8.92 4.39
CA ILE A 50 2.83 -9.84 4.83
C ILE A 50 3.91 -9.04 5.54
N THR A 51 3.99 -9.16 6.87
CA THR A 51 5.03 -8.53 7.70
C THR A 51 6.07 -9.54 8.17
N ASP A 52 5.67 -10.81 8.31
CA ASP A 52 6.55 -11.89 8.72
C ASP A 52 7.72 -12.07 7.74
N ALA A 53 8.94 -12.08 8.26
CA ALA A 53 10.14 -12.18 7.44
C ALA A 53 10.28 -13.55 6.74
N SER A 54 9.84 -14.64 7.40
CA SER A 54 9.94 -15.99 6.84
C SER A 54 8.96 -16.21 5.67
N GLN A 55 7.80 -15.55 5.70
CA GLN A 55 6.85 -15.56 4.59
C GLN A 55 7.31 -14.70 3.41
N ARG A 56 8.13 -13.66 3.64
CA ARG A 56 8.62 -12.76 2.58
C ARG A 56 9.76 -13.32 1.73
N SER A 57 10.52 -14.28 2.24
CA SER A 57 11.69 -14.86 1.57
C SER A 57 11.36 -16.11 0.71
N ARG A 58 10.10 -16.53 0.67
CA ARG A 58 9.62 -17.66 -0.13
C ARG A 58 9.09 -17.20 -1.48
#